data_AF-A0A2E0UHK2-F1
#
_entry.id   AF-A0A2E0UHK2-F1
#
_cell.length_a   1.000
_cell.length_b   1.000
_cell.length_c   1.000
_cell.angle_alpha   90.00
_cell.angle_beta   90.00
_cell.angle_gamma   90.00
#
_symmetry.space_group_name_H-M   'P 1'
#
loop_
_entity.id
_entity.type
_entity.pdbx_description
1 polymer ?
#
loop_
_entity_poly.entity_id
_entity_poly.type
_entity_poly.pdbx_seq_one_letter_code
_entity_poly.pdbx_strand_id
1 'polypeptide(L)'
;MSRFDYIADDAHREAIERIFSEFNAVFRAKSWLASILLAGNLLEALFVEYLVFIDFQSKYKIDPFKLSIDKILGACHKEGLSVTTKPAVKNFIILYRKLIHPNTQVRLSVAVSEKEAVQSSQLIEQVREEILKRQRALIGVTADDAIDQILSNKLSDEEVKALLESLKPQEMERFLKNVVPRRLYSQHLSTAGVWQVNGSVEIIELQKMYRLAMELASDELKAAALDEHVSLLNTDKEKGTAFIDVLFRPEDLDAMSPPNAKLAKQHIFERMEKSPNHVFLDTITDIWFHLTKEDIDEFVNVCVSCIIYGTTQDTRIEAKAWLSRNSWKKMSGELKSSILTPLQRWIENYEFFNDNSHAEMVRELKAIAEQGS
;
A
#
# COMPACT_ATOMS: atom_id res chain seq x y z
N MET A 1 -9.23 -10.43 -0.54
CA MET A 1 -8.23 -11.09 0.32
C MET A 1 -8.52 -12.56 0.35
N SER A 2 -7.49 -13.38 0.15
CA SER A 2 -7.60 -14.82 0.27
C SER A 2 -7.77 -15.24 1.73
N ARG A 3 -8.40 -16.40 1.92
CA ARG A 3 -8.67 -17.01 3.24
C ARG A 3 -7.38 -17.41 3.98
N PHE A 4 -6.24 -17.43 3.29
CA PHE A 4 -4.93 -17.86 3.81
C PHE A 4 -3.84 -16.80 3.59
N ASP A 5 -4.20 -15.51 3.48
CA ASP A 5 -3.24 -14.41 3.28
C ASP A 5 -2.22 -14.23 4.42
N TYR A 6 -2.41 -14.91 5.55
CA TYR A 6 -1.51 -14.91 6.69
C TYR A 6 -0.32 -15.87 6.56
N ILE A 7 -0.29 -16.67 5.49
CA ILE A 7 0.79 -17.60 5.16
C ILE A 7 1.85 -16.85 4.38
N ALA A 8 3.07 -16.79 4.91
CA ALA A 8 4.11 -15.91 4.38
C ALA A 8 4.75 -16.43 3.07
N ASP A 9 4.82 -17.74 2.89
CA ASP A 9 5.36 -18.35 1.67
C ASP A 9 4.27 -18.49 0.60
N ASP A 10 4.45 -17.81 -0.53
CA ASP A 10 3.46 -17.77 -1.62
C ASP A 10 3.16 -19.15 -2.20
N ALA A 11 4.19 -19.98 -2.41
CA ALA A 11 4.02 -21.31 -2.96
C ALA A 11 3.25 -22.23 -1.99
N HIS A 12 3.53 -22.13 -0.70
CA HIS A 12 2.82 -22.87 0.34
C HIS A 12 1.37 -22.40 0.47
N ARG A 13 1.13 -21.08 0.44
CA ARG A 13 -0.20 -20.48 0.45
C ARG A 13 -1.04 -20.98 -0.73
N GLU A 14 -0.50 -20.93 -1.95
CA GLU A 14 -1.15 -21.45 -3.15
C GLU A 14 -1.47 -22.94 -3.05
N ALA A 15 -0.58 -23.73 -2.46
CA ALA A 15 -0.81 -25.15 -2.24
C ALA A 15 -1.97 -25.41 -1.26
N ILE A 16 -2.02 -24.68 -0.14
CA ILE A 16 -3.09 -24.76 0.85
C ILE A 16 -4.43 -24.32 0.27
N GLU A 17 -4.45 -23.22 -0.49
CA GLU A 17 -5.65 -22.74 -1.19
C GLU A 17 -6.19 -23.77 -2.18
N ARG A 18 -5.30 -24.43 -2.92
CA ARG A 18 -5.67 -25.50 -3.85
C ARG A 18 -6.30 -26.69 -3.12
N ILE A 19 -5.66 -27.17 -2.04
CA ILE A 19 -6.20 -28.26 -1.20
C ILE A 19 -7.56 -27.87 -0.62
N PHE A 20 -7.72 -26.63 -0.16
CA PHE A 20 -8.99 -26.15 0.38
C PHE A 20 -10.08 -26.04 -0.69
N SER A 21 -9.74 -25.59 -1.90
CA SER A 21 -10.66 -25.56 -3.03
C SER A 21 -11.13 -26.97 -3.41
N GLU A 22 -10.20 -27.92 -3.47
CA GLU A 22 -10.49 -29.33 -3.74
C GLU A 22 -11.36 -29.95 -2.63
N PHE A 23 -11.05 -29.69 -1.36
CA PHE A 23 -11.86 -30.07 -0.21
C PHE A 23 -13.32 -29.61 -0.37
N ASN A 24 -13.53 -28.34 -0.72
CA ASN A 24 -14.87 -27.80 -0.93
C ASN A 24 -15.59 -28.43 -2.13
N ALA A 25 -14.86 -28.82 -3.18
CA ALA A 25 -15.45 -29.52 -4.32
C ALA A 25 -15.93 -30.93 -3.93
N VAL A 26 -15.09 -31.72 -3.26
CA VAL A 26 -15.45 -33.09 -2.85
C VAL A 26 -16.52 -33.11 -1.75
N PHE A 27 -16.51 -32.13 -0.85
CA PHE A 27 -17.52 -31.96 0.19
C PHE A 27 -18.89 -31.68 -0.42
N ARG A 28 -18.98 -30.76 -1.40
CA ARG A 28 -20.23 -30.48 -2.13
C ARG A 28 -20.72 -31.67 -2.95
N ALA A 29 -19.79 -32.46 -3.51
CA ALA A 29 -20.09 -33.69 -4.22
C ALA A 29 -20.48 -34.86 -3.30
N LYS A 30 -20.56 -34.65 -1.98
CA LYS A 30 -20.88 -35.68 -0.98
C LYS A 30 -19.89 -36.84 -0.91
N SER A 31 -18.65 -36.61 -1.32
CA SER A 31 -17.57 -37.59 -1.20
C SER A 31 -16.92 -37.46 0.18
N TRP A 32 -17.59 -38.03 1.20
CA TRP A 32 -17.22 -37.86 2.61
C TRP A 32 -15.83 -38.39 2.94
N LEU A 33 -15.44 -39.51 2.35
CA LEU A 33 -14.11 -40.09 2.52
C LEU A 33 -13.02 -39.15 1.99
N ALA A 34 -13.17 -38.65 0.77
CA ALA A 34 -12.23 -37.70 0.18
C ALA A 34 -12.18 -36.39 0.99
N SER A 35 -13.35 -35.92 1.45
CA SER A 35 -13.46 -34.72 2.28
C SER A 35 -12.64 -34.86 3.57
N ILE A 36 -12.75 -35.99 4.28
CA ILE A 36 -12.00 -36.22 5.53
C ILE A 36 -10.50 -36.38 5.28
N LEU A 37 -10.11 -37.03 4.19
CA LEU A 37 -8.69 -37.16 3.81
C LEU A 37 -8.05 -35.80 3.52
N LEU A 38 -8.71 -34.97 2.72
CA LEU A 38 -8.24 -33.62 2.42
C LEU A 38 -8.27 -32.73 3.66
N ALA A 39 -9.29 -32.86 4.52
CA ALA A 39 -9.34 -32.13 5.78
C ALA A 39 -8.18 -32.48 6.73
N GLY A 40 -7.79 -33.75 6.78
CA GLY A 40 -6.62 -34.19 7.56
C GLY A 40 -5.32 -33.60 7.07
N ASN A 41 -5.09 -33.65 5.75
CA ASN A 41 -3.92 -33.05 5.12
C ASN A 41 -3.89 -31.53 5.35
N LEU A 42 -5.03 -30.86 5.15
CA LEU A 42 -5.14 -29.42 5.36
C LEU A 42 -4.86 -29.02 6.82
N LEU A 43 -5.40 -29.75 7.80
CA LEU A 43 -5.13 -29.47 9.22
C LEU A 43 -3.67 -29.68 9.58
N GLU A 44 -3.03 -30.73 9.06
CA GLU A 44 -1.60 -30.96 9.24
C GLU A 44 -0.78 -29.80 8.66
N ALA A 45 -1.07 -29.37 7.43
CA ALA A 45 -0.43 -28.21 6.80
C ALA A 45 -0.61 -26.93 7.63
N LEU A 46 -1.82 -26.65 8.11
CA LEU A 46 -2.09 -25.47 8.94
C LEU A 46 -1.32 -25.48 10.26
N PHE A 47 -1.19 -26.63 10.92
CA PHE A 47 -0.41 -26.72 12.14
C PHE A 47 1.10 -26.58 11.89
N VAL A 48 1.62 -27.16 10.81
CA VAL A 48 3.02 -26.99 10.41
C VAL A 48 3.31 -25.53 10.11
N GLU A 49 2.43 -24.87 9.36
CA GLU A 49 2.55 -23.45 9.05
C GLU A 49 2.58 -22.58 10.30
N TYR A 50 1.72 -22.87 11.29
CA TYR A 50 1.78 -22.18 12.58
C TYR A 50 3.15 -22.33 13.27
N LEU A 51 3.75 -23.52 13.23
CA LEU A 51 5.08 -23.76 13.79
C LEU A 51 6.20 -23.04 13.01
N VAL A 52 6.09 -22.98 11.69
CA VAL A 52 7.00 -22.21 10.84
C VAL A 52 6.89 -20.72 11.18
N PHE A 53 5.67 -20.21 11.28
CA PHE A 53 5.38 -18.82 11.59
C PHE A 53 6.02 -18.35 12.92
N ILE A 54 5.96 -19.16 13.97
CA ILE A 54 6.59 -18.84 15.27
C ILE A 54 8.09 -19.14 15.33
N ASP A 55 8.71 -19.42 14.18
CA ASP A 55 10.13 -19.77 14.04
C ASP A 55 10.56 -20.95 14.94
N PHE A 56 9.70 -21.98 15.00
CA PHE A 56 9.90 -23.15 15.86
C PHE A 56 11.23 -23.86 15.57
N GLN A 57 11.65 -23.91 14.30
CA GLN A 57 12.91 -24.54 13.90
C GLN A 57 14.11 -23.83 14.49
N SER A 58 14.17 -22.51 14.44
CA SER A 58 15.31 -21.78 15.01
C SER A 58 15.32 -21.87 16.53
N LYS A 59 14.13 -21.80 17.15
CA LYS A 59 13.92 -21.86 18.60
C LYS A 59 14.29 -23.21 19.22
N TYR A 60 13.94 -24.32 18.55
CA TYR A 60 14.10 -25.67 19.10
C TYR A 60 15.06 -26.58 18.33
N LYS A 61 15.62 -26.11 17.20
CA LYS A 61 16.48 -26.90 16.30
C LYS A 61 15.80 -28.18 15.78
N ILE A 62 14.48 -28.12 15.59
CA ILE A 62 13.65 -29.22 15.10
C ILE A 62 12.87 -28.73 13.89
N ASP A 63 13.01 -29.43 12.77
CA ASP A 63 12.31 -29.16 11.52
C ASP A 63 10.82 -29.58 11.62
N PRO A 64 9.86 -28.63 11.58
CA PRO A 64 8.43 -28.93 11.69
C PRO A 64 7.93 -29.90 10.62
N PHE A 65 8.51 -29.89 9.42
CA PHE A 65 8.10 -30.75 8.29
C PHE A 65 8.48 -32.23 8.49
N LYS A 66 9.34 -32.54 9.47
CA LYS A 66 9.76 -33.91 9.81
C LYS A 66 9.04 -34.47 11.02
N LEU A 67 8.14 -33.70 11.62
CA LEU A 67 7.39 -34.14 12.79
C LEU A 67 6.23 -35.03 12.39
N SER A 68 5.94 -36.04 13.21
CA SER A 68 4.67 -36.76 13.11
C SER A 68 3.53 -35.86 13.61
N ILE A 69 2.31 -36.10 13.14
CA ILE A 69 1.13 -35.32 13.52
C ILE A 69 0.92 -35.20 15.04
N ASP A 70 1.23 -36.24 15.82
CA ASP A 70 1.14 -36.17 17.29
C ASP A 70 2.17 -35.19 17.88
N LYS A 71 3.38 -35.15 17.32
CA LYS A 71 4.43 -34.21 17.73
C LYS A 71 4.11 -32.79 17.30
N ILE A 72 3.52 -32.62 16.11
CA ILE A 72 3.02 -31.33 15.63
C ILE A 72 1.97 -30.79 16.59
N LEU A 73 0.94 -31.59 16.93
CA LEU A 73 -0.09 -31.18 17.88
C LEU A 73 0.48 -30.84 19.26
N GLY A 74 1.42 -31.64 19.77
CA GLY A 74 2.09 -31.37 21.04
C GLY A 74 2.90 -30.08 21.03
N ALA A 75 3.62 -29.80 19.94
CA ALA A 75 4.35 -28.56 19.73
C ALA A 75 3.40 -27.35 19.66
N CYS A 76 2.35 -27.43 18.83
CA CYS A 76 1.35 -26.38 18.72
C CYS A 76 0.67 -26.07 20.07
N HIS A 77 0.34 -27.11 20.84
CA HIS A 77 -0.21 -26.94 22.19
C HIS A 77 0.76 -26.17 23.10
N LYS A 78 2.03 -26.58 23.14
CA LYS A 78 3.08 -25.96 23.96
C LYS A 78 3.28 -24.49 23.62
N GLU A 79 3.09 -24.12 22.36
CA GLU A 79 3.22 -22.75 21.87
C GLU A 79 1.90 -21.94 21.97
N GLY A 80 0.86 -22.52 22.58
CA GLY A 80 -0.35 -21.81 22.98
C GLY A 80 -1.58 -22.05 22.10
N LEU A 81 -1.53 -22.98 21.14
CA LEU A 81 -2.69 -23.32 20.31
C LEU A 81 -3.61 -24.31 21.06
N SER A 82 -4.63 -23.80 21.73
CA SER A 82 -5.54 -24.52 22.61
C SER A 82 -6.44 -25.52 21.88
N VAL A 83 -6.84 -25.26 20.62
CA VAL A 83 -7.67 -26.17 19.81
C VAL A 83 -7.08 -27.57 19.71
N THR A 84 -5.75 -27.71 19.74
CA THR A 84 -5.06 -29.02 19.71
C THR A 84 -5.44 -29.96 20.86
N THR A 85 -5.90 -29.42 21.99
CA THR A 85 -6.30 -30.23 23.16
C THR A 85 -7.74 -30.67 23.11
N LYS A 86 -8.56 -30.08 22.23
CA LYS A 86 -10.00 -30.38 22.12
C LYS A 86 -10.20 -31.85 21.71
N PRO A 87 -11.13 -32.59 22.34
CA PRO A 87 -11.42 -33.97 21.96
C PRO A 87 -11.77 -34.14 20.48
N ALA A 88 -12.43 -33.14 19.87
CA ALA A 88 -12.77 -33.13 18.45
C ALA A 88 -11.52 -33.25 17.55
N VAL A 89 -10.45 -32.51 17.84
CA VAL A 89 -9.19 -32.61 17.07
C VAL A 89 -8.57 -33.99 17.25
N LYS A 90 -8.44 -34.47 18.48
CA LYS A 90 -7.83 -35.78 18.76
C LYS A 90 -8.59 -36.91 18.08
N ASN A 91 -9.92 -36.92 18.18
CA ASN A 91 -10.77 -37.92 17.54
C ASN A 91 -10.66 -37.85 16.01
N PHE A 92 -10.63 -36.64 15.46
CA PHE A 92 -10.48 -36.44 14.02
C PHE A 92 -9.11 -36.93 13.52
N ILE A 93 -8.01 -36.64 14.23
CA ILE A 93 -6.69 -37.15 13.86
C ILE A 93 -6.62 -38.68 13.94
N ILE A 94 -7.24 -39.30 14.96
CA ILE A 94 -7.35 -40.76 15.03
C ILE A 94 -8.10 -41.32 13.82
N LEU A 95 -9.23 -40.70 13.44
CA LEU A 95 -10.01 -41.08 12.27
C LEU A 95 -9.17 -40.94 10.98
N TYR A 96 -8.56 -39.78 10.76
CA TYR A 96 -7.69 -39.50 9.62
C TYR A 96 -6.56 -40.52 9.49
N ARG A 97 -5.84 -40.81 10.59
CA ARG A 97 -4.75 -41.80 10.61
C ARG A 97 -5.20 -43.20 10.25
N LYS A 98 -6.40 -43.61 10.69
CA LYS A 98 -6.97 -44.91 10.28
C LYS A 98 -7.22 -44.96 8.77
N LEU A 99 -7.62 -43.84 8.15
CA LEU A 99 -7.88 -43.77 6.72
C LEU A 99 -6.61 -43.78 5.86
N ILE A 100 -5.50 -43.21 6.34
CA ILE A 100 -4.20 -43.25 5.66
C ILE A 100 -3.31 -44.43 6.08
N HIS A 101 -3.83 -45.32 6.93
CA HIS A 101 -3.06 -46.44 7.47
C HIS A 101 -2.58 -47.37 6.34
N PRO A 102 -1.33 -47.88 6.36
CA PRO A 102 -0.81 -48.74 5.29
C PRO A 102 -1.56 -50.08 5.19
N ASN A 103 -2.09 -50.59 6.31
CA ASN A 103 -2.93 -51.79 6.30
C ASN A 103 -4.32 -51.51 5.70
N THR A 104 -4.60 -52.08 4.53
CA THR A 104 -5.87 -51.96 3.81
C THR A 104 -7.09 -52.42 4.60
N GLN A 105 -6.98 -53.48 5.41
CA GLN A 105 -8.12 -53.96 6.20
C GLN A 105 -8.56 -52.94 7.25
N VAL A 106 -7.61 -52.22 7.85
CA VAL A 106 -7.89 -51.12 8.79
C VAL A 106 -8.63 -50.00 8.06
N ARG A 107 -8.18 -49.60 6.86
CA ARG A 107 -8.84 -48.55 6.07
C ARG A 107 -10.27 -48.90 5.68
N LEU A 108 -10.48 -50.11 5.16
CA LEU A 108 -11.79 -50.59 4.69
C LEU A 108 -12.80 -50.76 5.83
N SER A 109 -12.32 -50.90 7.07
CA SER A 109 -13.19 -51.02 8.25
C SER A 109 -13.75 -49.67 8.75
N VAL A 110 -13.25 -48.55 8.24
CA VAL A 110 -13.69 -47.21 8.67
C VAL A 110 -14.87 -46.76 7.83
N ALA A 111 -16.06 -46.79 8.41
CA ALA A 111 -17.20 -46.09 7.84
C ALA A 111 -17.10 -44.60 8.17
N VAL A 112 -17.32 -43.75 7.17
CA VAL A 112 -17.39 -42.29 7.32
C VAL A 112 -18.77 -41.82 6.89
N SER A 113 -19.36 -40.88 7.62
CA SER A 113 -20.65 -40.29 7.31
C SER A 113 -20.53 -38.79 7.03
N GLU A 114 -21.63 -38.22 6.57
CA GLU A 114 -21.78 -36.76 6.41
C GLU A 114 -21.47 -36.02 7.72
N LYS A 115 -21.81 -36.61 8.87
CA LYS A 115 -21.59 -36.01 10.18
C LYS A 115 -20.10 -35.79 10.45
N GLU A 116 -19.24 -36.77 10.19
CA GLU A 116 -17.79 -36.62 10.37
C GLU A 116 -17.21 -35.61 9.36
N ALA A 117 -17.71 -35.59 8.12
CA ALA A 117 -17.28 -34.61 7.12
C ALA A 117 -17.64 -33.17 7.55
N VAL A 118 -18.87 -32.94 8.02
CA VAL A 118 -19.31 -31.62 8.53
C VAL A 118 -18.46 -31.20 9.73
N GLN A 119 -18.21 -32.13 10.67
CA GLN A 119 -17.35 -31.85 11.83
C GLN A 119 -15.92 -31.49 11.41
N SER A 120 -15.37 -32.15 10.39
CA SER A 120 -14.03 -31.84 9.88
C SER A 120 -13.95 -30.45 9.25
N SER A 121 -14.98 -30.03 8.51
CA SER A 121 -15.10 -28.68 7.95
C SER A 121 -15.10 -27.62 9.06
N GLN A 122 -15.94 -27.81 10.08
CA GLN A 122 -15.98 -26.92 11.25
C GLN A 122 -14.64 -26.87 11.98
N LEU A 123 -13.93 -27.99 12.05
CA LEU A 123 -12.63 -28.06 12.71
C LEU A 123 -11.55 -27.28 11.97
N ILE A 124 -11.52 -27.34 10.63
CA ILE A 124 -10.63 -26.52 9.79
C ILE A 124 -10.84 -25.04 10.10
N GLU A 125 -12.10 -24.60 10.13
CA GLU A 125 -12.45 -23.20 10.41
C GLU A 125 -11.99 -22.77 11.81
N GLN A 126 -12.25 -23.59 12.83
CA GLN A 126 -11.82 -23.30 14.20
C GLN A 126 -10.30 -23.22 14.33
N VAL A 127 -9.56 -24.14 13.68
CA VAL A 127 -8.09 -24.13 13.71
C VAL A 127 -7.56 -22.89 12.99
N ARG A 128 -8.10 -22.56 11.81
CA ARG A 128 -7.72 -21.34 11.09
C ARG A 128 -7.93 -20.09 11.94
N GLU A 129 -9.11 -19.93 12.51
CA GLU A 129 -9.44 -18.75 13.33
C GLU A 129 -8.54 -18.62 14.55
N GLU A 130 -8.19 -19.75 15.19
CA GLU A 130 -7.28 -19.72 16.34
C GLU A 130 -5.83 -19.42 15.95
N ILE A 131 -5.34 -19.97 14.84
CA ILE A 131 -4.03 -19.63 14.27
C ILE A 131 -3.98 -18.14 13.97
N LEU A 132 -4.98 -17.61 13.25
CA LEU A 132 -5.10 -16.19 12.94
C LEU A 132 -5.11 -15.32 14.19
N LYS A 133 -5.88 -15.70 15.21
CA LYS A 133 -5.91 -15.00 16.50
C LYS A 133 -4.54 -15.00 17.18
N ARG A 134 -3.83 -16.13 17.14
CA ARG A 134 -2.49 -16.26 17.73
C ARG A 134 -1.44 -15.46 16.95
N GLN A 135 -1.48 -15.51 15.63
CA GLN A 135 -0.63 -14.71 14.77
C GLN A 135 -0.87 -13.23 15.03
N ARG A 136 -2.12 -12.75 15.01
CA ARG A 136 -2.42 -11.35 15.37
C ARG A 136 -1.94 -10.96 16.76
N ALA A 137 -2.08 -11.84 17.75
CA ALA A 137 -1.55 -11.58 19.09
C ALA A 137 -0.01 -11.50 19.12
N LEU A 138 0.68 -12.21 18.23
CA LEU A 138 2.14 -12.24 18.15
C LEU A 138 2.71 -11.14 17.25
N ILE A 139 2.12 -10.90 16.07
CA ILE A 139 2.49 -9.88 15.08
C ILE A 139 2.01 -8.50 15.53
N GLY A 140 0.87 -8.41 16.21
CA GLY A 140 0.14 -7.16 16.38
C GLY A 140 -0.81 -6.91 15.21
N VAL A 141 -1.22 -5.66 15.06
CA VAL A 141 -1.97 -5.21 13.89
C VAL A 141 -1.05 -5.23 12.67
N THR A 142 -1.50 -5.83 11.57
CA THR A 142 -0.76 -5.82 10.30
C THR A 142 -1.09 -4.58 9.49
N ALA A 143 -0.23 -4.22 8.53
CA ALA A 143 -0.48 -3.10 7.63
C ALA A 143 -1.79 -3.27 6.83
N ASP A 144 -2.10 -4.49 6.39
CA ASP A 144 -3.36 -4.80 5.67
C ASP A 144 -4.58 -4.74 6.61
N ASP A 145 -4.47 -5.23 7.86
CA ASP A 145 -5.56 -5.07 8.83
C ASP A 145 -5.83 -3.58 9.13
N ALA A 146 -4.77 -2.77 9.24
CA ALA A 146 -4.88 -1.34 9.52
C ALA A 146 -5.60 -0.59 8.40
N ILE A 147 -5.18 -0.76 7.14
CA ILE A 147 -5.83 -0.10 6.00
C ILE A 147 -7.30 -0.53 5.87
N ASP A 148 -7.60 -1.81 6.04
CA ASP A 148 -8.97 -2.31 5.95
C ASP A 148 -9.85 -1.73 7.06
N GLN A 149 -9.31 -1.61 8.27
CA GLN A 149 -10.03 -1.02 9.40
C GLN A 149 -10.28 0.47 9.20
N ILE A 150 -9.32 1.22 8.65
CA ILE A 150 -9.45 2.65 8.35
C ILE A 150 -10.45 2.89 7.22
N LEU A 151 -10.44 2.06 6.17
CA LEU A 151 -11.34 2.23 5.03
C LEU A 151 -12.76 1.74 5.33
N SER A 152 -12.92 0.73 6.18
CA SER A 152 -14.23 0.17 6.52
C SER A 152 -14.94 0.93 7.64
N ASN A 153 -14.18 1.46 8.61
CA ASN A 153 -14.73 2.20 9.74
C ASN A 153 -14.37 3.68 9.54
N LYS A 154 -15.35 4.58 9.64
CA LYS A 154 -15.11 6.02 9.57
C LYS A 154 -14.38 6.50 10.84
N LEU A 155 -13.10 6.17 10.95
CA LEU A 155 -12.26 6.47 12.11
C LEU A 155 -11.89 7.97 12.14
N SER A 156 -11.75 8.53 13.34
CA SER A 156 -11.17 9.86 13.53
C SER A 156 -9.66 9.84 13.27
N ASP A 157 -9.05 11.01 13.07
CA ASP A 157 -7.60 11.17 12.85
C ASP A 157 -6.80 10.58 14.03
N GLU A 158 -7.28 10.78 15.26
CA GLU A 158 -6.67 10.24 16.47
C GLU A 158 -6.78 8.71 16.53
N GLU A 159 -7.90 8.14 16.09
CA GLU A 159 -8.10 6.69 16.02
C GLU A 159 -7.20 6.06 14.94
N VAL A 160 -7.07 6.71 13.77
CA VAL A 160 -6.14 6.30 12.72
C VAL A 160 -4.70 6.35 13.24
N LYS A 161 -4.31 7.44 13.90
CA LYS A 161 -2.97 7.59 14.46
C LYS A 161 -2.67 6.52 15.52
N ALA A 162 -3.57 6.28 16.46
CA ALA A 162 -3.40 5.24 17.48
C ALA A 162 -3.29 3.83 16.88
N LEU A 163 -4.04 3.56 15.81
CA LEU A 163 -3.94 2.30 15.08
C LEU A 163 -2.57 2.16 14.39
N LEU A 164 -2.08 3.21 13.74
CA LEU A 164 -0.77 3.24 13.09
C LEU A 164 0.38 3.14 14.10
N GLU A 165 0.27 3.77 15.27
CA GLU A 165 1.24 3.66 16.38
C GLU A 165 1.32 2.24 16.95
N SER A 166 0.25 1.43 16.79
CA SER A 166 0.25 0.03 17.21
C SER A 166 0.95 -0.91 16.22
N LEU A 167 1.28 -0.42 15.02
CA LEU A 167 2.03 -1.19 14.03
C LEU A 167 3.48 -1.40 14.50
N LYS A 168 3.99 -2.61 14.28
CA LYS A 168 5.43 -2.86 14.44
C LYS A 168 6.23 -2.13 13.36
N PRO A 169 7.53 -1.83 13.58
CA PRO A 169 8.36 -1.14 12.58
C PRO A 169 8.35 -1.80 11.19
N GLN A 170 8.37 -3.13 11.12
CA GLN A 170 8.30 -3.84 9.83
C GLN A 170 6.95 -3.67 9.12
N GLU A 171 5.86 -3.63 9.88
CA GLU A 171 4.52 -3.40 9.32
C GLU A 171 4.33 -1.92 8.94
N MET A 172 4.91 -0.97 9.68
CA MET A 172 4.94 0.44 9.28
C MET A 172 5.70 0.63 7.96
N GLU A 173 6.85 -0.04 7.81
CA GLU A 173 7.61 -0.03 6.55
C GLU A 173 6.77 -0.59 5.40
N ARG A 174 6.16 -1.76 5.61
CA ARG A 174 5.26 -2.38 4.62
C ARG A 174 4.04 -1.50 4.32
N PHE A 175 3.52 -0.78 5.30
CA PHE A 175 2.38 0.14 5.14
C PHE A 175 2.71 1.26 4.16
N LEU A 176 3.87 1.91 4.36
CA LEU A 176 4.34 3.03 3.52
C LEU A 176 4.87 2.59 2.17
N LYS A 177 5.59 1.48 2.08
CA LYS A 177 6.23 1.03 0.83
C LYS A 177 5.32 0.19 -0.05
N ASN A 178 4.37 -0.54 0.53
CA ASN A 178 3.59 -1.51 -0.22
C ASN A 178 2.09 -1.30 -0.06
N VAL A 179 1.52 -1.39 1.14
CA VAL A 179 0.06 -1.55 1.31
C VAL A 179 -0.72 -0.35 0.79
N VAL A 180 -0.42 0.87 1.26
CA VAL A 180 -1.13 2.08 0.79
C VAL A 180 -0.87 2.35 -0.70
N PRO A 181 0.39 2.37 -1.18
CA PRO A 181 0.68 2.56 -2.61
C PRO A 181 0.04 1.51 -3.51
N ARG A 182 0.11 0.21 -3.15
CA ARG A 182 -0.53 -0.88 -3.91
C ARG A 182 -2.04 -0.67 -4.00
N ARG A 183 -2.67 -0.24 -2.90
CA ARG A 183 -4.11 0.05 -2.89
C ARG A 183 -4.43 1.19 -3.86
N LEU A 184 -3.65 2.27 -3.80
CA LEU A 184 -3.75 3.38 -4.76
C LEU A 184 -3.58 2.90 -6.21
N TYR A 185 -2.53 2.13 -6.51
CA TYR A 185 -2.24 1.66 -7.87
C TYR A 185 -3.34 0.75 -8.43
N SER A 186 -3.89 -0.13 -7.58
CA SER A 186 -4.98 -1.03 -7.99
C SER A 186 -6.23 -0.27 -8.42
N GLN A 187 -6.52 0.86 -7.76
CA GLN A 187 -7.60 1.76 -8.16
C GLN A 187 -7.23 2.53 -9.42
N HIS A 188 -6.01 3.08 -9.45
CA HIS A 188 -5.51 3.88 -10.56
C HIS A 188 -5.59 3.15 -11.90
N LEU A 189 -5.11 1.89 -11.93
CA LEU A 189 -5.07 1.07 -13.14
C LEU A 189 -6.44 0.54 -13.57
N SER A 190 -7.43 0.53 -12.68
CA SER A 190 -8.78 0.03 -12.99
C SER A 190 -9.65 1.05 -13.75
N THR A 191 -9.38 2.34 -13.58
CA THR A 191 -10.07 3.43 -14.29
C THR A 191 -9.32 3.74 -15.58
N ALA A 192 -9.89 3.33 -16.72
CA ALA A 192 -9.31 3.40 -18.07
C ALA A 192 -8.81 4.81 -18.50
N GLY A 193 -7.62 5.21 -18.03
CA GLY A 193 -6.82 6.32 -18.56
C GLY A 193 -7.31 7.73 -18.25
N VAL A 194 -8.43 7.92 -17.54
CA VAL A 194 -8.87 9.25 -17.13
C VAL A 194 -8.65 9.40 -15.63
N TRP A 195 -7.65 10.23 -15.29
CA TRP A 195 -7.43 10.77 -13.95
C TRP A 195 -8.68 11.54 -13.49
N GLN A 196 -9.70 10.85 -13.01
CA GLN A 196 -10.74 11.45 -12.17
C GLN A 196 -10.31 11.29 -10.71
N VAL A 197 -9.23 11.98 -10.31
CA VAL A 197 -8.85 12.15 -8.90
C VAL A 197 -9.81 13.10 -8.19
N ASN A 198 -11.02 13.28 -8.72
CA ASN A 198 -12.05 14.06 -8.07
C ASN A 198 -12.57 13.25 -6.88
N GLY A 199 -11.78 13.24 -5.81
CA GLY A 199 -12.21 13.03 -4.44
C GLY A 199 -13.00 11.76 -4.21
N SER A 200 -12.59 10.62 -4.78
CA SER A 200 -13.12 9.38 -4.23
C SER A 200 -12.75 9.35 -2.75
N VAL A 201 -13.74 9.06 -1.90
CA VAL A 201 -13.55 9.08 -0.45
C VAL A 201 -12.37 8.20 -0.06
N GLU A 202 -12.18 7.06 -0.75
CA GLU A 202 -11.05 6.16 -0.53
C GLU A 202 -9.69 6.82 -0.84
N ILE A 203 -9.54 7.58 -1.95
CA ILE A 203 -8.25 8.26 -2.23
C ILE A 203 -7.93 9.30 -1.16
N ILE A 204 -8.93 10.07 -0.71
CA ILE A 204 -8.75 11.07 0.36
C ILE A 204 -8.28 10.38 1.66
N GLU A 205 -8.91 9.27 2.03
CA GLU A 205 -8.50 8.50 3.20
C GLU A 205 -7.09 7.89 3.02
N LEU A 206 -6.73 7.40 1.82
CA LEU A 206 -5.39 6.90 1.52
C LEU A 206 -4.32 7.98 1.67
N GLN A 207 -4.58 9.20 1.16
CA GLN A 207 -3.68 10.34 1.35
C GLN A 207 -3.49 10.65 2.83
N LYS A 208 -4.60 10.77 3.57
CA LYS A 208 -4.60 11.10 4.99
C LYS A 208 -3.83 10.08 5.82
N MET A 209 -4.11 8.80 5.65
CA MET A 209 -3.42 7.73 6.40
C MET A 209 -1.94 7.62 6.02
N TYR A 210 -1.58 7.86 4.76
CA TYR A 210 -0.18 7.90 4.33
C TYR A 210 0.58 9.03 5.02
N ARG A 211 -0.01 10.22 5.09
CA ARG A 211 0.58 11.38 5.76
C ARG A 211 0.76 11.13 7.26
N LEU A 212 -0.27 10.62 7.94
CA LEU A 212 -0.16 10.24 9.36
C LEU A 212 0.91 9.16 9.59
N ALA A 213 1.03 8.18 8.70
CA ALA A 213 2.09 7.17 8.78
C ALA A 213 3.48 7.77 8.56
N MET A 214 3.63 8.71 7.61
CA MET A 214 4.87 9.46 7.38
C MET A 214 5.27 10.32 8.58
N GLU A 215 4.31 10.90 9.32
CA GLU A 215 4.59 11.62 10.56
C GLU A 215 5.16 10.71 11.66
N LEU A 216 4.65 9.48 11.75
CA LEU A 216 5.03 8.50 12.77
C LEU A 216 6.32 7.72 12.44
N ALA A 217 6.68 7.64 11.16
CA ALA A 217 7.86 6.90 10.71
C ALA A 217 9.18 7.57 11.12
N SER A 218 10.27 6.79 11.22
CA SER A 218 11.61 7.34 11.38
C SER A 218 12.08 8.02 10.09
N ASP A 219 13.03 8.95 10.20
CA ASP A 219 13.54 9.69 9.05
C ASP A 219 14.18 8.74 8.02
N GLU A 220 14.86 7.68 8.47
CA GLU A 220 15.43 6.67 7.57
C GLU A 220 14.35 5.93 6.78
N LEU A 221 13.22 5.61 7.43
CA LEU A 221 12.11 4.93 6.78
C LEU A 221 11.38 5.85 5.80
N LYS A 222 11.17 7.12 6.16
CA LYS A 222 10.61 8.14 5.25
C LYS A 222 11.45 8.25 3.99
N ALA A 223 12.76 8.46 4.14
CA ALA A 223 13.71 8.55 3.04
C ALA A 223 13.64 7.31 2.14
N ALA A 224 13.72 6.12 2.74
CA ALA A 224 13.69 4.87 1.99
C ALA A 224 12.37 4.64 1.24
N ALA A 225 11.22 4.94 1.84
CA ALA A 225 9.92 4.79 1.19
C ALA A 225 9.74 5.79 0.03
N LEU A 226 10.13 7.03 0.25
CA LEU A 226 10.08 8.10 -0.75
C LEU A 226 10.98 7.80 -1.95
N ASP A 227 12.23 7.42 -1.69
CA ASP A 227 13.20 7.06 -2.73
C ASP A 227 12.71 5.86 -3.58
N GLU A 228 12.13 4.85 -2.94
CA GLU A 228 11.57 3.68 -3.62
C GLU A 228 10.44 4.09 -4.57
N HIS A 229 9.47 4.87 -4.10
CA HIS A 229 8.33 5.28 -4.92
C HIS A 229 8.70 6.24 -6.05
N VAL A 230 9.61 7.18 -5.81
CA VAL A 230 10.08 8.11 -6.84
C VAL A 230 10.88 7.38 -7.91
N SER A 231 11.65 6.35 -7.53
CA SER A 231 12.39 5.53 -8.50
C SER A 231 11.48 4.83 -9.53
N LEU A 232 10.20 4.60 -9.17
CA LEU A 232 9.20 4.05 -10.10
C LEU A 232 8.98 4.95 -11.32
N LEU A 233 9.28 6.26 -11.26
CA LEU A 233 9.21 7.12 -12.45
C LEU A 233 10.10 6.62 -13.61
N ASN A 234 11.17 5.87 -13.31
CA ASN A 234 12.05 5.28 -14.32
C ASN A 234 11.62 3.88 -14.75
N THR A 235 11.04 3.07 -13.85
CA THR A 235 10.74 1.65 -14.11
C THR A 235 9.28 1.37 -14.42
N ASP A 236 8.37 2.14 -13.83
CA ASP A 236 6.91 2.03 -13.92
C ASP A 236 6.29 3.43 -13.81
N LYS A 237 6.39 4.20 -14.90
CA LYS A 237 6.02 5.63 -14.94
C LYS A 237 4.59 5.88 -14.47
N GLU A 238 3.66 4.96 -14.71
CA GLU A 238 2.27 5.08 -14.27
C GLU A 238 2.16 5.07 -12.75
N LYS A 239 2.80 4.12 -12.07
CA LYS A 239 2.82 4.07 -10.60
C LYS A 239 3.57 5.25 -9.97
N GLY A 240 4.70 5.63 -10.55
CA GLY A 240 5.47 6.80 -10.09
C GLY A 240 4.65 8.08 -10.20
N THR A 241 3.96 8.28 -11.32
CA THR A 241 3.04 9.42 -11.51
C THR A 241 1.88 9.34 -10.51
N ALA A 242 1.31 8.15 -10.31
CA ALA A 242 0.22 7.94 -9.36
C ALA A 242 0.58 8.35 -7.93
N PHE A 243 1.80 7.98 -7.52
CA PHE A 243 2.34 8.35 -6.22
C PHE A 243 2.52 9.88 -6.08
N ILE A 244 3.18 10.52 -7.05
CA ILE A 244 3.46 11.97 -7.00
C ILE A 244 2.18 12.80 -6.98
N ASP A 245 1.20 12.43 -7.81
CA ASP A 245 -0.03 13.23 -7.94
C ASP A 245 -0.98 13.09 -6.73
N VAL A 246 -0.80 12.07 -5.88
CA VAL A 246 -1.76 11.74 -4.81
C VAL A 246 -1.11 11.80 -3.44
N LEU A 247 -0.06 11.00 -3.22
CA LEU A 247 0.50 10.78 -1.90
C LEU A 247 1.60 11.78 -1.56
N PHE A 248 2.43 12.17 -2.53
CA PHE A 248 3.58 13.04 -2.32
C PHE A 248 3.19 14.46 -1.86
N ARG A 249 4.07 15.10 -1.08
CA ARG A 249 4.02 16.53 -0.73
C ARG A 249 5.41 17.15 -0.92
N PRO A 250 5.54 18.43 -1.26
CA PRO A 250 6.86 19.01 -1.51
C PRO A 250 7.84 18.93 -0.34
N GLU A 251 7.36 18.96 0.90
CA GLU A 251 8.18 18.73 2.11
C GLU A 251 8.89 17.37 2.10
N ASP A 252 8.37 16.38 1.36
CA ASP A 252 9.01 15.08 1.20
C ASP A 252 10.37 15.18 0.49
N LEU A 253 10.62 16.24 -0.28
CA LEU A 253 11.90 16.46 -0.96
C LEU A 253 13.07 16.55 0.01
N ASP A 254 12.83 17.02 1.24
CA ASP A 254 13.88 17.19 2.24
C ASP A 254 14.36 15.85 2.82
N ALA A 255 13.50 14.82 2.77
CA ALA A 255 13.83 13.47 3.23
C ALA A 255 14.43 12.58 2.12
N MET A 256 14.35 12.99 0.86
CA MET A 256 14.80 12.19 -0.29
C MET A 256 16.30 12.28 -0.53
N SER A 257 16.84 11.28 -1.24
CA SER A 257 18.17 11.40 -1.82
C SER A 257 18.20 12.50 -2.91
N PRO A 258 19.32 13.24 -3.08
CA PRO A 258 19.40 14.31 -4.08
C PRO A 258 19.04 13.89 -5.52
N PRO A 259 19.43 12.69 -6.02
CA PRO A 259 19.01 12.23 -7.35
C PRO A 259 17.50 12.06 -7.49
N ASN A 260 16.84 11.49 -6.48
CA ASN A 260 15.39 11.28 -6.52
C ASN A 260 14.62 12.58 -6.28
N ALA A 261 15.09 13.46 -5.40
CA ALA A 261 14.51 14.80 -5.24
C ALA A 261 14.54 15.57 -6.58
N LYS A 262 15.64 15.48 -7.33
CA LYS A 262 15.74 16.06 -8.69
C LYS A 262 14.76 15.41 -9.66
N LEU A 263 14.66 14.08 -9.65
CA LEU A 263 13.73 13.34 -10.52
C LEU A 263 12.26 13.71 -10.23
N ALA A 264 11.88 13.82 -8.95
CA ALA A 264 10.55 14.23 -8.54
C ALA A 264 10.22 15.65 -9.01
N LYS A 265 11.14 16.61 -8.84
CA LYS A 265 10.99 17.98 -9.36
C LYS A 265 10.80 18.01 -10.87
N GLN A 266 11.65 17.31 -11.63
CA GLN A 266 11.53 17.22 -13.09
C GLN A 266 10.17 16.66 -13.50
N HIS A 267 9.70 15.62 -12.83
CA HIS A 267 8.38 15.06 -13.09
C HIS A 267 7.25 16.06 -12.79
N ILE A 268 7.35 16.79 -11.67
CA ILE A 268 6.39 17.84 -11.31
C ILE A 268 6.34 18.92 -12.40
N PHE A 269 7.50 19.37 -12.88
CA PHE A 269 7.60 20.37 -13.94
C PHE A 269 6.99 19.87 -15.26
N GLU A 270 7.32 18.65 -15.69
CA GLU A 270 6.69 18.03 -16.86
C GLU A 270 5.17 17.91 -16.71
N ARG A 271 4.69 17.55 -15.51
CA ARG A 271 3.27 17.34 -15.22
C ARG A 271 2.50 18.66 -15.27
N MET A 272 3.05 19.71 -14.66
CA MET A 272 2.54 21.08 -14.73
C MET A 272 2.50 21.60 -16.16
N GLU A 273 3.49 21.28 -17.00
CA GLU A 273 3.53 21.73 -18.41
C GLU A 273 2.45 21.03 -19.26
N LYS A 274 2.35 19.71 -19.15
CA LYS A 274 1.52 18.90 -20.08
C LYS A 274 0.05 18.86 -19.69
N SER A 275 -0.24 18.90 -18.40
CA SER A 275 -1.57 18.49 -17.90
C SER A 275 -1.87 18.96 -16.47
N PRO A 276 -1.78 20.27 -16.20
CA PRO A 276 -2.09 20.82 -14.89
C PRO A 276 -3.58 20.65 -14.57
N ASN A 277 -3.88 20.30 -13.32
CA ASN A 277 -5.24 20.24 -12.78
C ASN A 277 -5.25 20.70 -11.32
N HIS A 278 -6.40 21.14 -10.80
CA HIS A 278 -6.52 21.68 -9.44
C HIS A 278 -5.94 20.76 -8.35
N VAL A 279 -6.25 19.46 -8.39
CA VAL A 279 -5.79 18.49 -7.38
C VAL A 279 -4.27 18.40 -7.35
N PHE A 280 -3.66 18.35 -8.53
CA PHE A 280 -2.21 18.30 -8.66
C PHE A 280 -1.57 19.61 -8.21
N LEU A 281 -2.10 20.76 -8.62
CA LEU A 281 -1.60 22.08 -8.19
C LEU A 281 -1.68 22.23 -6.66
N ASP A 282 -2.77 21.79 -6.04
CA ASP A 282 -2.91 21.79 -4.59
C ASP A 282 -1.89 20.84 -3.93
N THR A 283 -1.62 19.68 -4.54
CA THR A 283 -0.64 18.69 -4.05
C THR A 283 0.78 19.25 -4.03
N ILE A 284 1.16 20.06 -5.01
CA ILE A 284 2.48 20.71 -5.09
C ILE A 284 2.51 22.10 -4.44
N THR A 285 1.51 22.44 -3.62
CA THR A 285 1.55 23.66 -2.83
C THR A 285 2.81 23.65 -1.96
N ASP A 286 3.47 24.81 -1.85
CA ASP A 286 4.71 25.01 -1.10
C ASP A 286 6.00 24.46 -1.77
N ILE A 287 5.92 23.97 -3.02
CA ILE A 287 7.09 23.49 -3.80
C ILE A 287 8.24 24.49 -3.89
N TRP A 288 7.94 25.79 -3.89
CA TRP A 288 8.94 26.85 -3.98
C TRP A 288 9.93 26.88 -2.82
N PHE A 289 9.59 26.35 -1.63
CA PHE A 289 10.54 26.29 -0.51
C PHE A 289 11.67 25.29 -0.75
N HIS A 290 11.45 24.35 -1.67
CA HIS A 290 12.40 23.30 -2.01
C HIS A 290 13.10 23.54 -3.35
N LEU A 291 12.85 24.69 -4.01
CA LEU A 291 13.52 25.06 -5.25
C LEU A 291 14.89 25.68 -4.99
N THR A 292 15.86 25.27 -5.80
CA THR A 292 17.19 25.87 -5.88
C THR A 292 17.21 26.92 -6.99
N LYS A 293 18.28 27.73 -7.08
CA LYS A 293 18.45 28.70 -8.17
C LYS A 293 18.45 28.04 -9.55
N GLU A 294 18.96 26.82 -9.66
CA GLU A 294 19.00 26.05 -10.91
C GLU A 294 17.60 25.66 -11.37
N ASP A 295 16.65 25.47 -10.44
CA ASP A 295 15.28 25.07 -10.74
C ASP A 295 14.41 26.25 -11.21
N ILE A 296 14.81 27.50 -10.90
CA ILE A 296 13.94 28.69 -11.06
C ILE A 296 13.56 28.95 -12.52
N ASP A 297 14.49 28.82 -13.46
CA ASP A 297 14.20 29.12 -14.86
C ASP A 297 13.16 28.16 -15.43
N GLU A 298 13.38 26.86 -15.20
CA GLU A 298 12.47 25.80 -15.63
C GLU A 298 11.09 25.94 -14.96
N PHE A 299 11.07 26.17 -13.64
CA PHE A 299 9.83 26.38 -12.91
C PHE A 299 9.03 27.57 -13.45
N VAL A 300 9.67 28.73 -13.68
CA VAL A 300 8.99 29.91 -14.22
C VAL A 300 8.47 29.65 -15.62
N ASN A 301 9.26 28.99 -16.48
CA ASN A 301 8.83 28.64 -17.84
C ASN A 301 7.57 27.77 -17.81
N VAL A 302 7.54 26.76 -16.95
CA VAL A 302 6.39 25.86 -16.79
C VAL A 302 5.17 26.61 -16.25
N CYS A 303 5.33 27.50 -15.27
CA CYS A 303 4.26 28.33 -14.73
C CYS A 303 3.65 29.25 -15.79
N VAL A 304 4.49 29.94 -16.57
CA VAL A 304 4.06 30.83 -17.66
C VAL A 304 3.34 30.01 -18.74
N SER A 305 3.91 28.89 -19.16
CA SER A 305 3.29 27.98 -20.13
C SER A 305 1.93 27.48 -19.66
N CYS A 306 1.79 27.11 -18.39
CA CYS A 306 0.53 26.65 -17.80
C CYS A 306 -0.56 27.73 -17.85
N ILE A 307 -0.21 28.99 -17.60
CA ILE A 307 -1.18 30.10 -17.62
C ILE A 307 -1.56 30.49 -19.05
N ILE A 308 -0.61 30.45 -19.97
CA ILE A 308 -0.81 30.93 -21.34
C ILE A 308 -1.42 29.83 -22.21
N TYR A 309 -0.79 28.66 -22.20
CA TYR A 309 -1.08 27.52 -23.08
C TYR A 309 -1.87 26.40 -22.40
N GLY A 310 -2.30 26.59 -21.14
CA GLY A 310 -3.13 25.63 -20.43
C GLY A 310 -4.33 25.18 -21.27
N THR A 311 -4.61 23.88 -21.26
CA THR A 311 -5.58 23.22 -22.18
C THR A 311 -7.00 23.73 -22.06
N THR A 312 -7.39 24.25 -20.89
CA THR A 312 -8.72 24.83 -20.64
C THR A 312 -8.62 26.22 -20.03
N GLN A 313 -9.69 27.02 -20.14
CA GLN A 313 -9.76 28.32 -19.46
C GLN A 313 -9.74 28.18 -17.94
N ASP A 314 -10.41 27.16 -17.40
CA ASP A 314 -10.46 26.90 -15.95
C ASP A 314 -9.07 26.60 -15.40
N THR A 315 -8.31 25.72 -16.08
CA THR A 315 -6.92 25.40 -15.72
C THR A 315 -6.03 26.64 -15.69
N ARG A 316 -6.19 27.57 -16.66
CA ARG A 316 -5.41 28.81 -16.70
C ARG A 316 -5.77 29.75 -15.55
N ILE A 317 -7.05 29.89 -15.23
CA ILE A 317 -7.54 30.68 -14.10
C ILE A 317 -7.04 30.10 -12.77
N GLU A 318 -7.13 28.79 -12.60
CA GLU A 318 -6.69 28.08 -11.40
C GLU A 318 -5.17 28.19 -11.22
N ALA A 319 -4.38 27.98 -12.27
CA ALA A 319 -2.93 28.14 -12.23
C ALA A 319 -2.52 29.55 -11.81
N LYS A 320 -3.18 30.57 -12.39
CA LYS A 320 -2.97 31.98 -11.99
C LYS A 320 -3.36 32.21 -10.52
N ALA A 321 -4.51 31.69 -10.08
CA ALA A 321 -4.96 31.82 -8.71
C ALA A 321 -4.05 31.09 -7.72
N TRP A 322 -3.51 29.93 -8.09
CA TRP A 322 -2.55 29.15 -7.30
C TRP A 322 -1.23 29.94 -7.13
N LEU A 323 -0.64 30.43 -8.23
CA LEU A 323 0.57 31.26 -8.18
C LEU A 323 0.39 32.51 -7.32
N SER A 324 -0.76 33.18 -7.45
CA SER A 324 -1.08 34.41 -6.73
C SER A 324 -1.27 34.22 -5.23
N ARG A 325 -1.88 33.09 -4.82
CA ARG A 325 -2.17 32.78 -3.40
C ARG A 325 -0.95 32.28 -2.66
N ASN A 326 -0.18 31.42 -3.32
CA ASN A 326 0.69 30.50 -2.62
C ASN A 326 2.17 30.79 -2.90
N SER A 327 2.56 31.07 -4.15
CA SER A 327 3.96 30.88 -4.55
C SER A 327 4.88 32.07 -4.31
N TRP A 328 4.57 33.22 -4.90
CA TRP A 328 5.59 34.29 -5.00
C TRP A 328 5.65 35.22 -3.79
N LYS A 329 4.56 35.31 -3.02
CA LYS A 329 4.53 36.14 -1.81
C LYS A 329 5.33 35.54 -0.66
N LYS A 330 5.49 34.22 -0.64
CA LYS A 330 6.20 33.49 0.42
C LYS A 330 7.68 33.25 0.10
N MET A 331 8.08 33.41 -1.18
CA MET A 331 9.49 33.34 -1.57
C MET A 331 10.25 34.55 -1.03
N SER A 332 11.35 34.31 -0.31
CA SER A 332 12.17 35.36 0.29
C SER A 332 13.55 35.48 -0.36
N GLY A 333 14.12 36.68 -0.30
CA GLY A 333 15.52 36.94 -0.62
C GLY A 333 15.89 36.72 -2.09
N GLU A 334 16.95 35.94 -2.30
CA GLU A 334 17.64 35.84 -3.59
C GLU A 334 16.84 35.08 -4.65
N LEU A 335 16.12 34.01 -4.27
CA LEU A 335 15.29 33.23 -5.20
C LEU A 335 14.20 34.07 -5.87
N LYS A 336 13.63 35.01 -5.12
CA LYS A 336 12.61 35.92 -5.64
C LYS A 336 13.15 36.85 -6.73
N SER A 337 14.37 37.38 -6.53
CA SER A 337 15.05 38.19 -7.54
C SER A 337 15.35 37.37 -8.80
N SER A 338 15.66 36.08 -8.64
CA SER A 338 15.94 35.17 -9.75
C SER A 338 14.72 34.85 -10.61
N ILE A 339 13.48 35.05 -10.11
CA ILE A 339 12.24 34.84 -10.89
C ILE A 339 11.95 36.00 -11.84
N LEU A 340 12.33 37.22 -11.47
CA LEU A 340 12.02 38.42 -12.26
C LEU A 340 12.72 38.40 -13.62
N THR A 341 13.93 37.82 -13.70
CA THR A 341 14.70 37.75 -14.95
C THR A 341 14.07 36.83 -16.00
N PRO A 342 13.69 35.57 -15.70
CA PRO A 342 12.89 34.75 -16.61
C PRO A 342 11.58 35.41 -17.04
N LEU A 343 10.82 36.01 -16.11
CA LEU A 343 9.56 36.69 -16.44
C LEU A 343 9.80 37.86 -17.42
N GLN A 344 10.86 38.64 -17.20
CA GLN A 344 11.24 39.72 -18.11
C GLN A 344 11.58 39.20 -19.52
N ARG A 345 12.32 38.09 -19.62
CA ARG A 345 12.63 37.46 -20.92
C ARG A 345 11.36 37.02 -21.66
N TRP A 346 10.36 36.48 -20.96
CA TRP A 346 9.08 36.13 -21.56
C TRP A 346 8.33 37.36 -22.09
N ILE A 347 8.31 38.46 -21.34
CA ILE A 347 7.69 39.72 -21.77
C ILE A 347 8.36 40.22 -23.06
N GLU A 348 9.69 40.31 -23.06
CA GLU A 348 10.47 40.74 -24.24
C GLU A 348 10.23 39.84 -25.45
N ASN A 349 10.15 38.53 -25.23
CA ASN A 349 9.90 37.56 -26.30
C ASN A 349 8.51 37.76 -26.93
N TYR A 350 7.46 37.92 -26.11
CA TYR A 350 6.11 38.16 -26.62
C TYR A 350 5.97 39.52 -27.30
N GLU A 351 6.60 40.57 -26.77
CA GLU A 351 6.65 41.89 -27.41
C GLU A 351 7.35 41.83 -28.77
N PHE A 352 8.48 41.11 -28.87
CA PHE A 352 9.20 40.90 -30.12
C PHE A 352 8.31 40.24 -31.20
N PHE A 353 7.44 39.31 -30.80
CA PHE A 353 6.46 38.67 -31.69
C PHE A 353 5.13 39.43 -31.83
N ASN A 354 5.00 40.64 -31.29
CA ASN A 354 3.77 41.45 -31.26
C ASN A 354 2.57 40.78 -30.57
N ASP A 355 2.81 39.86 -29.63
CA ASP A 355 1.78 39.19 -28.84
C ASP A 355 1.51 39.96 -27.54
N ASN A 356 0.89 41.13 -27.68
CA ASN A 356 0.63 42.03 -26.55
C ASN A 356 -0.26 41.42 -25.47
N SER A 357 -1.14 40.48 -25.84
CA SER A 357 -2.04 39.80 -24.89
C SER A 357 -1.26 38.92 -23.93
N HIS A 358 -0.38 38.05 -24.45
CA HIS A 358 0.45 37.21 -23.60
C HIS A 358 1.50 38.02 -22.84
N ALA A 359 2.09 39.06 -23.46
CA ALA A 359 2.99 39.96 -22.77
C ALA A 359 2.32 40.58 -21.53
N GLU A 360 1.06 41.04 -21.64
CA GLU A 360 0.33 41.61 -20.51
C GLU A 360 0.06 40.59 -19.40
N MET A 361 -0.32 39.36 -19.74
CA MET A 361 -0.48 38.29 -18.74
C MET A 361 0.81 38.04 -17.96
N VAL A 362 1.97 38.03 -18.63
CA VAL A 362 3.27 37.87 -17.94
C VAL A 362 3.64 39.11 -17.13
N ARG A 363 3.29 40.32 -17.57
CA ARG A 363 3.47 41.56 -16.76
C ARG A 363 2.65 41.51 -15.48
N GLU A 364 1.39 41.07 -15.54
CA GLU A 364 0.56 40.89 -14.35
C GLU A 364 1.20 39.89 -13.38
N LEU A 365 1.73 38.79 -13.90
CA LEU A 365 2.46 37.82 -13.09
C LEU A 365 3.71 38.43 -12.43
N LYS A 366 4.53 39.15 -13.19
CA LYS A 366 5.69 39.86 -12.65
C LYS A 366 5.30 40.85 -11.57
N ALA A 367 4.21 41.60 -11.75
CA ALA A 367 3.71 42.53 -10.74
C ALA A 367 3.26 41.81 -9.45
N ILE A 368 2.62 40.64 -9.56
CA ILE A 368 2.25 39.81 -8.39
C ILE A 368 3.51 39.35 -7.66
N ALA A 369 4.56 38.96 -8.38
CA ALA A 369 5.83 38.58 -7.77
C ALA A 369 6.46 39.77 -7.03
N GLU A 370 6.46 40.96 -7.62
CA GLU A 370 7.01 42.19 -7.02
C GLU A 370 6.24 42.65 -5.77
N GLN A 371 4.91 42.56 -5.76
CA GLN A 371 4.06 43.02 -4.64
C GLN A 371 4.16 42.19 -3.35
N GLY A 372 4.70 40.98 -3.41
CA GLY A 372 4.96 40.17 -2.20
C GLY A 372 6.22 40.57 -1.42
N SER A 373 6.77 41.77 -1.64
CA SER A 373 8.01 42.29 -1.03
C SER A 373 7.65 43.30 0.04
#